data_AF-A0A957P654-F1
#
_entry.id   AF-A0A957P654-F1
#
_cell.length_a   1.000
_cell.length_b   1.000
_cell.length_c   1.000
_cell.angle_alpha   90.00
_cell.angle_beta   90.00
_cell.angle_gamma   90.00
#
_symmetry.space_group_name_H-M   'P 1'
#
loop_
_entity.id
_entity.type
_entity.pdbx_description
1 polymer ?
#
loop_
_entity_poly.entity_id
_entity_poly.type
_entity_poly.pdbx_seq_one_letter_code
_entity_poly.pdbx_strand_id
1 'polypeptide(L)' 'MIQALIFDFDGLILDTETPEYQSWQEVYSTYGCHLPLERWVTAVGSTLAQHFDPYAFLAEQSGQPIDADAIRPARRQR' A
#
# COMPACT_ATOMS: atom_id res chain seq x y z
N MET A 1 -16.89 -22.60 -27.05
CA MET A 1 -17.41 -22.64 -25.67
C MET A 1 -16.24 -22.39 -24.72
N ILE A 2 -16.42 -21.55 -23.71
CA ILE A 2 -15.46 -21.44 -22.60
C ILE A 2 -15.63 -22.68 -21.71
N GLN A 3 -14.53 -23.33 -21.33
CA GLN A 3 -14.55 -24.58 -20.54
C GLN A 3 -14.29 -24.38 -19.05
N ALA A 4 -13.61 -23.30 -18.67
CA ALA A 4 -13.43 -22.90 -17.28
C ALA A 4 -13.05 -21.41 -17.20
N LEU A 5 -13.33 -20.80 -16.04
CA LEU A 5 -12.92 -19.45 -15.67
C LEU A 5 -12.34 -19.53 -14.25
N ILE A 6 -11.12 -19.01 -14.08
CA ILE A 6 -10.44 -18.95 -12.79
C ILE A 6 -10.37 -17.47 -12.42
N PHE A 7 -10.91 -17.15 -11.25
CA PHE A 7 -10.84 -15.81 -10.68
C PHE A 7 -9.69 -15.74 -9.69
N ASP A 8 -8.94 -14.65 -9.74
CA ASP A 8 -8.09 -14.26 -8.63
C ASP A 8 -8.95 -13.88 -7.42
N PHE A 9 -8.42 -14.04 -6.21
CA PHE A 9 -9.15 -13.76 -4.97
C PHE A 9 -8.97 -12.31 -4.54
N ASP A 10 -7.72 -11.85 -4.44
CA ASP A 10 -7.36 -10.52 -3.96
C ASP A 10 -7.62 -9.47 -5.06
N GLY A 11 -8.34 -8.40 -4.70
CA GLY A 11 -8.70 -7.31 -5.63
C GLY A 11 -9.87 -7.61 -6.57
N LEU A 12 -10.26 -8.89 -6.74
CA LEU A 12 -11.34 -9.30 -7.66
C LEU A 12 -12.56 -9.90 -6.94
N ILE A 13 -12.35 -10.79 -5.96
CA ILE A 13 -13.43 -11.36 -5.13
C ILE A 13 -13.58 -10.56 -3.83
N LEU A 14 -12.45 -10.13 -3.24
CA LEU A 14 -12.41 -9.27 -2.07
C LEU A 14 -11.58 -8.02 -2.39
N ASP A 15 -12.14 -6.84 -2.13
CA ASP A 15 -11.40 -5.58 -2.23
C ASP A 15 -10.40 -5.47 -1.07
N THR A 16 -9.17 -5.91 -1.32
CA THR A 16 -8.04 -5.81 -0.40
C THR A 16 -7.17 -4.58 -0.67
N GLU A 17 -7.33 -3.95 -1.83
CA GLU A 17 -6.49 -2.86 -2.33
C GLU A 17 -6.92 -1.51 -1.75
N THR A 18 -8.23 -1.26 -1.66
CA THR A 18 -8.77 -0.02 -1.08
C THR A 18 -8.42 0.11 0.41
N PRO A 19 -8.63 -0.91 1.27
CA PRO A 19 -8.24 -0.83 2.68
C PRO A 19 -6.73 -0.68 2.86
N GLU A 20 -5.92 -1.31 2.01
CA GLU A 20 -4.47 -1.19 2.07
C GLU A 20 -4.00 0.24 1.75
N TYR A 21 -4.58 0.84 0.69
CA TYR A 21 -4.31 2.23 0.32
C TYR A 21 -4.71 3.21 1.43
N GLN A 22 -5.92 3.06 1.98
CA GLN A 22 -6.41 3.90 3.07
C GLN A 22 -5.50 3.82 4.31
N SER A 23 -5.10 2.61 4.68
CA SER A 23 -4.16 2.38 5.78
C SER A 23 -2.82 3.11 5.56
N TRP A 24 -2.34 3.19 4.31
CA TRP A 24 -1.16 3.99 3.99
C TRP A 24 -1.41 5.50 4.03
N GLN A 25 -2.54 5.97 3.52
CA GLN A 25 -2.90 7.39 3.58
C GLN A 25 -2.95 7.90 5.02
N GLU A 26 -3.49 7.12 5.94
CA GLU A 26 -3.50 7.45 7.37
C GLU A 26 -2.08 7.62 7.92
N VAL A 27 -1.17 6.68 7.62
CA VAL A 27 0.23 6.80 8.04
C VAL A 27 0.86 8.05 7.46
N TYR A 28 0.75 8.30 6.16
CA TYR A 28 1.30 9.51 5.54
C TYR A 28 0.75 10.79 6.19
N SER A 29 -0.55 10.80 6.52
CA SER A 29 -1.19 11.92 7.20
C SER A 29 -0.59 12.20 8.58
N THR A 30 -0.17 11.18 9.34
CA THR A 30 0.51 11.37 10.64
C THR A 30 1.86 12.10 10.53
N TYR A 31 2.50 12.04 9.36
CA TYR A 31 3.73 12.79 9.06
C TYR A 31 3.49 14.09 8.29
N GLY A 32 2.22 14.48 8.08
CA GLY A 32 1.86 15.64 7.26
C GLY A 32 2.14 15.45 5.76
N CYS A 33 2.34 14.21 5.32
CA CYS A 33 2.61 13.86 3.93
C CYS A 33 1.34 13.33 3.25
N HIS A 34 1.40 13.20 1.92
CA HIS A 34 0.33 12.60 1.11
C HIS A 34 0.91 11.48 0.24
N LEU A 35 0.22 10.34 0.16
CA LEU A 35 0.56 9.25 -0.75
C LEU A 35 -0.28 9.37 -2.04
N PRO A 36 0.31 9.77 -3.19
CA PRO A 36 -0.42 9.87 -4.44
C PRO A 36 -0.90 8.51 -4.92
N LEU A 37 -2.16 8.42 -5.37
CA LEU A 37 -2.73 7.19 -5.90
C LEU A 37 -1.95 6.69 -7.11
N GLU A 38 -1.44 7.60 -7.94
CA GLU A 38 -0.65 7.30 -9.13
C GLU A 38 0.66 6.57 -8.81
N ARG A 39 1.21 6.81 -7.61
CA ARG A 39 2.41 6.12 -7.11
C ARG A 39 2.06 4.80 -6.43
N TRP A 40 0.90 4.73 -5.79
CA TRP A 40 0.42 3.52 -5.16
C TRP A 40 0.10 2.44 -6.20
N VAL A 41 -0.71 2.79 -7.20
CA VAL A 41 -1.21 1.86 -8.24
C VAL A 41 -0.07 1.20 -9.03
N THR A 42 1.10 1.83 -9.16
CA THR A 42 2.25 1.22 -9.85
C THR A 42 2.83 -0.01 -9.15
N ALA A 43 2.48 -0.23 -7.88
CA ALA A 43 2.99 -1.35 -7.10
C ALA A 43 1.91 -2.30 -6.56
N VAL A 44 0.63 -1.91 -6.65
CA VAL A 44 -0.53 -2.79 -6.39
C VAL A 44 -0.46 -4.04 -7.28
N GLY A 45 -0.77 -5.21 -6.71
CA GLY A 45 -0.67 -6.51 -7.41
C GLY A 45 0.76 -6.99 -7.70
N SER A 46 1.79 -6.28 -7.23
CA SER A 46 3.20 -6.63 -7.41
C SER A 46 3.91 -6.78 -6.06
N THR A 47 5.17 -7.24 -6.07
CA THR A 47 6.01 -7.11 -4.88
C THR A 47 6.32 -5.62 -4.65
N LEU A 48 5.62 -4.98 -3.70
CA LEU A 48 5.70 -3.53 -3.40
C LEU A 48 7.13 -2.97 -3.50
N ALA A 49 8.09 -3.59 -2.81
CA ALA A 49 9.49 -3.13 -2.77
C ALA A 49 10.22 -3.10 -4.13
N GLN A 50 9.72 -3.77 -5.17
CA GLN A 50 10.33 -3.76 -6.50
C GLN A 50 9.89 -2.57 -7.37
N HIS A 51 8.69 -2.03 -7.13
CA HIS A 51 8.12 -0.96 -7.96
C HIS A 51 7.88 0.34 -7.19
N PHE A 52 7.56 0.25 -5.89
CA PHE A 52 7.37 1.41 -5.03
C PHE A 52 7.50 1.03 -3.54
N ASP A 53 8.49 1.60 -2.86
CA ASP A 53 8.63 1.47 -1.41
C ASP A 53 7.95 2.67 -0.70
N PRO A 54 6.77 2.47 -0.09
CA PRO A 54 6.08 3.52 0.65
C PRO A 54 6.84 3.98 1.91
N TYR A 55 7.69 3.17 2.53
CA TYR A 55 8.49 3.63 3.66
C TYR A 55 9.57 4.60 3.20
N ALA A 56 10.28 4.24 2.12
CA ALA A 56 11.31 5.09 1.53
C ALA A 56 10.73 6.41 1.01
N PHE A 57 9.58 6.36 0.32
CA PHE A 57 8.92 7.56 -0.17
C PHE A 57 8.43 8.47 0.97
N LEU A 58 7.92 7.89 2.06
CA LEU A 58 7.54 8.64 3.25
C LEU A 58 8.74 9.32 3.92
N ALA A 59 9.88 8.65 4.02
CA ALA A 59 11.11 9.22 4.58
C ALA A 59 11.62 10.41 3.74
N GLU A 60 11.57 10.28 2.40
CA GLU A 60 11.92 11.36 1.48
C GLU A 60 11.00 12.57 1.64
N GLN A 61 9.67 12.36 1.71
CA GLN A 61 8.69 13.45 1.82
C GLN A 61 8.69 14.13 3.19
N SER A 62 8.86 13.36 4.27
CA SER A 62 8.85 13.90 5.64
C SER A 62 10.20 14.52 6.04
N GLY A 63 11.29 14.17 5.35
CA GLY A 63 12.65 14.60 5.70
C GLY A 63 13.15 14.02 7.02
N GLN A 64 12.52 12.95 7.51
CA GLN A 64 12.83 12.30 8.79
C GLN A 64 13.01 10.79 8.61
N PRO A 65 13.80 10.13 9.47
CA PRO A 65 13.92 8.68 9.45
C PRO A 65 12.57 8.03 9.81
N ILE A 66 12.18 7.02 9.05
CA ILE A 66 10.95 6.25 9.27
C ILE A 66 11.28 4.90 9.89
N ASP A 67 10.63 4.60 11.01
CA ASP A 67 10.71 3.31 11.67
C ASP A 67 9.64 2.36 11.11
N ALA A 68 10.06 1.48 10.19
CA ALA A 68 9.18 0.50 9.59
C ALA A 68 8.64 -0.52 10.61
N ASP A 69 9.41 -0.85 11.65
CA ASP A 69 9.01 -1.82 12.67
C ASP A 69 7.93 -1.26 13.60
N ALA A 70 7.87 0.07 13.78
CA ALA A 70 6.78 0.74 14.48
C ALA A 70 5.49 0.84 13.64
N ILE A 71 5.60 1.10 12.33
CA ILE A 71 4.45 1.33 11.45
C ILE A 71 3.75 0.02 11.05
N ARG A 72 4.52 -1.03 10.77
CA ARG A 72 4.01 -2.32 10.25
C ARG A 72 2.96 -2.99 11.16
N PRO A 73 3.14 -3.09 12.49
CA PRO A 73 2.12 -3.66 13.37
C PRO A 73 0.91 -2.74 13.55
N ALA A 74 1.10 -1.41 13.57
CA ALA A 74 0.01 -0.45 13.69
C ALA A 74 -0.97 -0.53 12.51
N ARG A 75 -0.45 -0.79 11.30
CA ARG A 75 -1.27 -0.96 10.09
C ARG A 75 -1.98 -2.31 9.99
N ARG A 76 -1.47 -3.37 10.63
CA ARG A 76 -2.01 -4.75 10.55
C ARG A 76 -3.07 -5.10 11.58
N GLN A 77 -3.32 -4.25 12.57
CA GLN A 77 -4.33 -4.47 13.62
C GLN A 77 -5.75 -4.01 13.23
N ARG A 78 -5.94 -3.55 11.99
CA ARG A 78 -7.22 -3.08 11.47
C ARG A 78 -7.83 -4.06 10.48
#